data_AF-A0A6M0IUI1-F1
#
_entry.id   AF-A0A6M0IUI1-F1
#
_cell.length_a   1.000
_cell.length_b   1.000
_cell.length_c   1.000
_cell.angle_alpha   90.00
_cell.angle_beta   90.00
_cell.angle_gamma   90.00
#
_symmetry.space_group_name_H-M   'P 1'
#
loop_
_entity.id
_entity.type
_entity.pdbx_description
1 polymer ?
#
loop_
_entity_poly.entity_id
_entity_poly.type
_entity_poly.pdbx_seq_one_letter_code
_entity_poly.pdbx_strand_id
1 'polypeptide(L)'
;MNTLELKSGDKIGVFFYDDKRGTKAVIEEVIHISSSGTITLKNGTRYNRNGREVGALGEGTYLCTVEKAQAVIEKAAQRQQQKEEYKAYLASPEGRCDKAAALAVNAAIKALNQYGWYADVDGRMDVMELEIEQIIKKYVSEHEPTS
;
A
#
# COMPACT_ATOMS: atom_id res chain seq x y z
N MET A 1 1.12 -24.71 5.38
CA MET A 1 2.27 -24.86 6.29
C MET A 1 1.95 -25.99 7.24
N ASN A 2 2.89 -26.91 7.47
CA ASN A 2 2.72 -27.97 8.45
C ASN A 2 3.27 -27.51 9.81
N THR A 3 2.38 -27.01 10.66
CA THR A 3 2.67 -26.57 12.04
C THR A 3 3.18 -27.69 12.94
N LEU A 4 3.00 -28.96 12.54
CA LEU A 4 3.46 -30.14 13.29
C LEU A 4 4.97 -30.38 13.19
N GLU A 5 5.65 -29.75 12.22
CA GLU A 5 7.11 -29.88 12.03
C GLU A 5 7.91 -28.80 12.76
N LEU A 6 7.23 -27.82 13.35
CA LEU A 6 7.86 -26.72 14.08
C LEU A 6 8.57 -27.21 15.33
N LYS A 7 9.65 -26.52 15.68
CA LYS A 7 10.44 -26.73 16.90
C LYS A 7 10.65 -25.40 17.61
N SER A 8 10.99 -25.49 18.90
CA SER A 8 11.45 -24.32 19.65
C SER A 8 12.71 -23.75 18.99
N GLY A 9 12.76 -22.43 18.81
CA GLY A 9 13.80 -21.71 18.10
C GLY A 9 13.51 -21.45 16.61
N ASP A 10 12.48 -22.09 16.04
CA ASP A 10 12.13 -21.85 14.64
C ASP A 10 11.55 -20.45 14.45
N LYS A 11 11.93 -19.83 13.33
CA LYS A 11 11.30 -18.60 12.86
C LYS A 11 10.02 -18.91 12.12
N ILE A 12 8.99 -18.11 12.37
CA ILE A 12 7.67 -18.28 11.77
C ILE A 12 7.04 -16.95 11.43
N GLY A 13 6.29 -16.91 10.33
CA GLY A 13 5.50 -15.74 9.97
C GLY A 13 4.20 -15.68 10.78
N VAL A 14 3.83 -14.48 11.22
CA VAL A 14 2.52 -14.18 11.78
C VAL A 14 1.82 -13.21 10.84
N PHE A 15 0.64 -13.60 10.39
CA PHE A 15 -0.18 -12.90 9.42
C PHE A 15 -1.38 -12.26 10.10
N PHE A 16 -1.57 -10.95 9.88
CA PHE A 16 -2.70 -10.20 10.41
C PHE A 16 -3.77 -10.09 9.32
N TYR A 17 -4.98 -10.57 9.62
CA TYR A 17 -6.15 -10.33 8.77
C TYR A 17 -6.81 -9.02 9.20
N ASP A 18 -7.16 -8.20 8.22
CA ASP A 18 -8.24 -7.22 8.33
C ASP A 18 -9.30 -7.69 7.32
N ASP A 19 -10.50 -8.00 7.81
CA ASP A 19 -11.73 -8.65 7.29
C ASP A 19 -11.84 -9.20 5.85
N LYS A 20 -10.98 -8.84 4.89
CA LYS A 20 -10.94 -9.38 3.51
C LYS A 20 -9.55 -9.58 2.90
N ARG A 21 -8.45 -9.05 3.46
CA ARG A 21 -7.09 -9.23 2.92
C ARG A 21 -6.06 -9.11 4.03
N GLY A 22 -5.12 -10.04 4.12
CA GLY A 22 -4.01 -9.86 5.05
C GLY A 22 -3.09 -8.72 4.59
N THR A 23 -2.99 -7.70 5.43
CA THR A 23 -2.35 -6.41 5.12
C THR A 23 -0.99 -6.26 5.78
N LYS A 24 -0.70 -7.08 6.78
CA LYS A 24 0.53 -7.00 7.58
C LYS A 24 1.02 -8.40 7.93
N ALA A 25 2.33 -8.54 8.01
CA ALA A 25 2.98 -9.72 8.55
C ALA A 25 4.17 -9.32 9.44
N VAL A 26 4.52 -10.18 10.38
CA VAL A 26 5.76 -10.10 11.16
C VAL A 26 6.41 -11.48 11.20
N ILE A 27 7.72 -11.53 11.49
CA ILE A 27 8.43 -12.77 11.75
C ILE A 27 8.69 -12.85 13.24
N GLU A 28 8.31 -13.96 13.84
CA GLU A 28 8.44 -14.26 15.25
C GLU A 28 9.18 -15.56 15.47
N GLU A 29 9.58 -15.81 16.72
CA GLU A 29 10.30 -17.01 17.14
C GLU A 29 9.39 -17.91 17.98
N VAL A 30 9.38 -19.20 17.69
CA VAL A 30 8.67 -20.20 18.49
C VAL A 30 9.47 -20.48 19.77
N ILE A 31 8.87 -20.29 20.94
CA ILE A 31 9.55 -20.55 22.23
C ILE A 31 9.12 -21.86 22.87
N HIS A 32 7.94 -22.37 22.52
CA HIS A 32 7.44 -23.60 23.09
C HIS A 32 6.35 -24.21 22.22
N ILE A 33 6.31 -25.54 22.17
CA ILE A 33 5.24 -26.31 21.55
C ILE A 33 4.75 -27.33 22.56
N SER A 34 3.47 -27.27 22.91
CA SER A 34 2.88 -28.23 23.84
C SER A 34 2.68 -29.59 23.18
N SER A 35 2.54 -30.64 23.99
CA SER A 35 2.16 -31.98 23.53
C SER A 35 0.80 -32.01 22.81
N SER A 36 -0.08 -31.04 23.09
CA SER A 36 -1.36 -30.87 22.39
C SER A 36 -1.25 -30.13 21.05
N GLY A 37 -0.04 -29.72 20.64
CA GLY A 37 0.21 -28.97 19.41
C GLY A 37 -0.13 -27.47 19.51
N THR A 38 -0.13 -26.90 20.72
CA THR A 38 -0.23 -25.46 20.91
C THR A 38 1.15 -24.83 20.79
N ILE A 39 1.29 -23.88 19.88
CA ILE A 39 2.54 -23.18 19.58
C ILE A 39 2.53 -21.86 20.33
N THR A 40 3.55 -21.60 21.13
CA THR A 40 3.73 -20.33 21.84
C THR A 40 4.89 -19.59 21.20
N LEU A 41 4.65 -18.34 20.83
CA LEU A 41 5.67 -17.45 20.28
C LEU A 41 6.33 -16.63 21.40
N LYS A 42 7.47 -16.02 21.08
CA LYS A 42 8.27 -15.20 22.00
C LYS A 42 7.51 -14.03 22.60
N ASN A 43 6.58 -13.45 21.86
CA ASN A 43 5.68 -12.39 22.33
C ASN A 43 4.57 -12.88 23.28
N GLY A 44 4.53 -14.17 23.59
CA GLY A 44 3.55 -14.79 24.49
C GLY A 44 2.26 -15.23 23.81
N THR A 45 2.04 -14.86 22.54
CA THR A 45 0.85 -15.26 21.78
C THR A 45 0.87 -16.76 21.49
N ARG A 46 -0.31 -17.38 21.59
CA ARG A 46 -0.48 -18.83 21.42
C ARG A 46 -1.32 -19.12 20.19
N TYR A 47 -0.95 -20.17 19.48
CA TYR A 47 -1.62 -20.64 18.28
C TYR A 47 -1.94 -22.12 18.41
N ASN A 48 -3.08 -22.53 17.87
CA ASN A 48 -3.44 -23.94 17.82
C ASN A 48 -2.69 -24.66 16.69
N ARG A 49 -2.86 -25.98 16.63
CA ARG A 49 -2.30 -26.83 15.56
C ARG A 49 -2.69 -26.40 14.14
N ASN A 50 -3.76 -25.63 13.96
CA ASN A 50 -4.17 -25.12 12.64
C ASN A 50 -3.53 -23.76 12.33
N GLY A 51 -2.62 -23.29 13.19
CA GLY A 51 -1.97 -22.00 13.07
C GLY A 51 -2.88 -20.81 13.36
N ARG A 52 -4.02 -21.00 14.04
CA ARG A 52 -4.90 -19.89 14.44
C ARG A 52 -4.61 -19.45 15.86
N GLU A 53 -4.63 -18.14 16.10
CA GLU A 53 -4.47 -17.57 17.43
C GLU A 53 -5.52 -18.11 18.41
N VAL A 54 -5.08 -18.42 19.64
CA VAL A 54 -5.91 -18.91 20.73
C VAL A 54 -6.35 -17.74 21.60
N GLY A 55 -7.67 -17.56 21.75
CA GLY A 55 -8.24 -16.51 22.59
C GLY A 55 -8.40 -15.14 21.90
N ALA A 56 -8.28 -15.08 20.57
CA ALA A 56 -8.60 -13.87 19.82
C ALA A 56 -10.09 -13.52 19.97
N LEU A 57 -10.38 -12.35 20.53
CA LEU A 57 -11.73 -11.79 20.72
C LEU A 57 -12.21 -10.94 19.51
N GLY A 58 -11.43 -10.93 18.42
CA GLY A 58 -11.66 -10.10 17.22
C GLY A 58 -10.93 -10.66 16.01
N GLU A 59 -10.28 -9.80 15.21
CA GLU A 59 -9.49 -10.22 14.04
C GLU A 59 -8.27 -11.05 14.46
N GLY A 60 -8.40 -12.38 14.36
CA GLY A 60 -7.36 -13.32 14.76
C GLY A 60 -6.16 -13.29 13.81
N THR A 61 -4.96 -13.46 14.37
CA THR A 61 -3.76 -13.68 13.58
C THR A 61 -3.56 -15.15 13.25
N TYR A 62 -2.76 -15.42 12.21
CA TYR A 62 -2.49 -16.77 11.73
C TYR A 62 -1.02 -16.99 11.44
N LEU A 63 -0.53 -18.19 11.75
CA LEU A 63 0.81 -18.62 11.38
C LEU A 63 0.92 -18.85 9.87
N CYS A 64 2.01 -18.38 9.28
CA CYS A 64 2.39 -18.64 7.91
C CYS A 64 3.88 -18.94 7.80
N THR A 65 4.31 -19.38 6.62
CA THR A 65 5.73 -19.57 6.37
C THR A 65 6.48 -18.24 6.40
N VAL A 66 7.78 -18.29 6.66
CA VAL A 66 8.64 -17.10 6.70
C VAL A 66 8.64 -16.42 5.34
N GLU A 67 8.67 -17.17 4.24
CA GLU A 67 8.66 -16.61 2.88
C GLU A 67 7.39 -15.79 2.61
N LYS A 68 6.23 -16.29 3.06
CA LYS A 68 4.97 -15.57 2.90
C LYS A 68 4.93 -14.29 3.73
N ALA A 69 5.44 -14.32 4.96
CA ALA A 69 5.53 -13.13 5.78
C ALA A 69 6.49 -12.10 5.17
N GLN A 70 7.67 -12.55 4.73
CA GLN A 70 8.69 -11.73 4.09
C GLN A 70 8.15 -11.02 2.85
N ALA A 71 7.44 -11.73 1.97
CA ALA A 71 6.83 -11.15 0.77
C ALA A 71 5.83 -10.02 1.10
N VAL A 72 5.08 -10.15 2.20
CA VAL A 72 4.14 -9.10 2.64
C VAL A 72 4.85 -7.92 3.29
N ILE A 73 5.89 -8.18 4.08
CA ILE A 73 6.74 -7.14 4.67
C ILE A 73 7.42 -6.31 3.56
N GLU A 74 8.03 -6.97 2.58
CA GLU A 74 8.69 -6.31 1.45
C GLU A 74 7.71 -5.50 0.62
N LYS A 75 6.53 -6.05 0.32
CA LYS A 75 5.48 -5.34 -0.41
C LYS A 75 4.99 -4.11 0.34
N ALA A 76 4.88 -4.18 1.67
CA ALA A 76 4.53 -3.04 2.49
C ALA A 76 5.63 -1.97 2.48
N ALA A 77 6.90 -2.37 2.59
CA ALA A 77 8.05 -1.47 2.52
C ALA A 77 8.14 -0.76 1.15
N GLN A 78 7.98 -1.50 0.05
CA GLN A 78 7.96 -0.93 -1.30
C GLN A 78 6.84 0.10 -1.48
N ARG A 79 5.64 -0.18 -0.97
CA ARG A 79 4.51 0.78 -1.03
C ARG A 79 4.80 2.04 -0.21
N GLN A 80 5.44 1.89 0.93
CA GLN A 80 5.82 3.02 1.78
C GLN A 80 6.88 3.87 1.10
N GLN A 81 7.90 3.24 0.53
CA GLN A 81 8.96 3.91 -0.23
C GLN A 81 8.39 4.66 -1.45
N GLN A 82 7.53 4.03 -2.25
CA GLN A 82 6.86 4.69 -3.38
C GLN A 82 6.02 5.90 -2.92
N LYS A 83 5.35 5.80 -1.77
CA LYS A 83 4.61 6.92 -1.18
C LYS A 83 5.53 8.07 -0.76
N GLU A 84 6.68 7.76 -0.19
CA GLU A 84 7.67 8.76 0.24
C GLU A 84 8.35 9.41 -0.95
N GLU A 85 8.74 8.64 -1.97
CA GLU A 85 9.27 9.12 -3.24
C GLU A 85 8.26 10.02 -3.95
N TYR A 86 6.98 9.62 -4.02
CA TYR A 86 5.93 10.45 -4.59
C TYR A 86 5.71 11.74 -3.79
N LYS A 87 5.74 11.69 -2.46
CA LYS A 87 5.67 12.90 -1.63
C LYS A 87 6.87 13.83 -1.84
N ALA A 88 8.07 13.26 -1.96
CA ALA A 88 9.30 14.02 -2.22
C ALA A 88 9.24 14.68 -3.60
N TYR A 89 8.79 13.95 -4.62
CA TYR A 89 8.53 14.49 -5.95
C TYR A 89 7.50 15.63 -5.90
N LEU A 90 6.35 15.45 -5.24
CA LEU A 90 5.37 16.53 -5.08
C LEU A 90 5.91 17.76 -4.32
N ALA A 91 6.98 17.61 -3.55
CA ALA A 91 7.66 18.72 -2.88
C ALA A 91 8.72 19.40 -3.76
N SER A 92 9.18 18.77 -4.85
CA SER A 92 10.12 19.35 -5.81
C SER A 92 9.44 20.46 -6.65
N PRO A 93 10.20 21.39 -7.24
CA PRO A 93 9.63 22.40 -8.14
C PRO A 93 8.86 21.77 -9.31
N GLU A 94 9.41 20.70 -9.89
CA GLU A 94 8.81 19.95 -10.99
C GLU A 94 7.49 19.30 -10.58
N GLY A 95 7.46 18.56 -9.46
CA GLY A 95 6.24 17.90 -9.02
C GLY A 95 5.16 18.87 -8.53
N ARG A 96 5.55 20.05 -8.02
CA ARG A 96 4.58 21.14 -7.73
C ARG A 96 3.97 21.69 -9.01
N CYS A 97 4.80 21.94 -10.03
CA CYS A 97 4.34 22.41 -11.34
C CYS A 97 3.39 21.40 -11.98
N ASP A 98 3.77 20.11 -12.01
CA ASP A 98 2.97 19.03 -12.58
C ASP A 98 1.64 18.88 -11.85
N LYS A 99 1.64 18.95 -10.51
CA LYS A 99 0.41 18.93 -9.72
C LYS A 99 -0.49 20.13 -9.99
N ALA A 100 0.08 21.33 -10.10
CA ALA A 100 -0.68 22.55 -10.39
C ALA A 100 -1.30 22.49 -11.80
N ALA A 101 -0.54 22.03 -12.79
CA ALA A 101 -1.01 21.83 -14.15
C ALA A 101 -2.18 20.83 -14.18
N ALA A 102 -2.02 19.65 -13.58
CA ALA A 102 -3.08 18.64 -13.53
C ALA A 102 -4.37 19.16 -12.84
N LEU A 103 -4.25 19.93 -11.76
CA LEU A 103 -5.41 20.54 -11.09
C LEU A 103 -6.11 21.56 -11.98
N ALA A 104 -5.35 22.39 -12.69
CA ALA A 104 -5.87 23.39 -13.61
C ALA A 104 -6.58 22.74 -14.81
N VAL A 105 -6.00 21.68 -15.39
CA VAL A 105 -6.67 20.86 -16.42
C VAL A 105 -8.00 20.33 -15.92
N ASN A 106 -8.01 19.69 -14.74
CA ASN A 106 -9.23 19.13 -14.16
C ASN A 106 -10.31 20.19 -13.94
N ALA A 107 -9.93 21.38 -13.47
CA ALA A 107 -10.84 22.50 -13.28
C ALA A 107 -11.41 23.01 -14.61
N ALA A 108 -10.57 23.13 -15.65
CA ALA A 108 -10.99 23.55 -16.99
C ALA A 108 -11.98 22.56 -17.59
N ILE A 109 -11.69 21.25 -17.54
CA ILE A 109 -12.57 20.21 -18.05
C ILE A 109 -13.92 20.21 -17.32
N LYS A 110 -13.91 20.35 -15.99
CA LYS A 110 -15.15 20.46 -15.20
C LYS A 110 -16.00 21.66 -15.63
N ALA A 111 -15.38 22.81 -15.85
CA ALA A 111 -16.10 23.99 -16.32
C ALA A 111 -16.71 23.76 -17.72
N LEU A 112 -15.93 23.23 -18.67
CA LEU A 112 -16.42 22.95 -20.02
C LEU A 112 -17.58 21.95 -20.03
N ASN A 113 -17.48 20.88 -19.23
CA ASN A 113 -18.56 19.91 -19.05
C ASN A 113 -19.82 20.57 -18.45
N GLN A 114 -19.67 21.40 -17.41
CA GLN A 114 -20.80 22.05 -16.74
C GLN A 114 -21.61 22.95 -17.68
N TYR A 115 -20.94 23.63 -18.61
CA TYR A 115 -21.58 24.51 -19.58
C TYR A 115 -21.93 23.79 -20.90
N GLY A 116 -21.75 22.47 -20.99
CA GLY A 116 -22.09 21.67 -22.16
C GLY A 116 -21.18 21.89 -23.37
N TRP A 117 -20.00 22.49 -23.17
CA TRP A 117 -19.01 22.73 -24.24
C TRP A 117 -18.05 21.55 -24.42
N TYR A 118 -18.07 20.58 -23.52
CA TYR A 118 -17.30 19.35 -23.64
C TYR A 118 -18.13 18.16 -23.18
N ALA A 119 -17.91 17.02 -23.84
CA ALA A 119 -18.32 15.69 -23.44
C ALA A 119 -17.32 14.71 -24.05
N ASP A 120 -16.82 13.75 -23.28
CA ASP A 120 -15.86 12.75 -23.76
C ASP A 120 -16.57 11.67 -24.60
N VAL A 121 -16.95 12.04 -25.83
CA VAL A 121 -17.70 11.17 -26.74
C VAL A 121 -16.80 10.12 -27.39
N ASP A 122 -15.53 10.45 -27.63
CA ASP A 122 -14.58 9.58 -28.34
C ASP A 122 -13.62 8.81 -27.42
N GLY A 123 -13.74 8.99 -26.10
CA GLY A 123 -12.89 8.31 -25.11
C GLY A 123 -11.42 8.75 -25.18
N ARG A 124 -11.18 10.03 -25.51
CA ARG A 124 -9.82 10.62 -25.69
C ARG A 124 -9.52 11.70 -24.67
N MET A 125 -10.19 11.64 -23.52
CA MET A 125 -9.99 12.60 -22.43
C MET A 125 -8.52 12.70 -22.01
N ASP A 126 -7.80 11.58 -21.99
CA ASP A 126 -6.37 11.50 -21.66
C ASP A 126 -5.49 12.32 -22.61
N VAL A 127 -5.76 12.27 -23.91
CA VAL A 127 -5.03 13.05 -24.92
C VAL A 127 -5.26 14.55 -24.72
N MET A 128 -6.51 14.95 -24.50
CA MET A 128 -6.85 16.36 -24.27
C MET A 128 -6.29 16.87 -22.95
N GLU A 129 -6.35 16.07 -21.88
CA GLU A 129 -5.73 16.40 -20.59
C GLU A 129 -4.23 16.68 -20.76
N LEU A 130 -3.53 15.83 -21.52
CA LEU A 130 -2.11 15.98 -21.79
C LEU A 130 -1.80 17.26 -22.60
N GLU A 131 -2.60 17.59 -23.61
CA GLU A 131 -2.42 18.80 -24.42
C GLU A 131 -2.57 20.08 -23.58
N ILE A 132 -3.61 20.15 -22.73
CA ILE A 132 -3.82 21.31 -21.84
C ILE A 132 -2.70 21.38 -20.80
N GLU A 133 -2.28 20.23 -20.26
CA GLU A 133 -1.19 20.16 -19.30
C GLU A 133 0.12 20.70 -19.90
N GLN A 134 0.45 20.34 -21.15
CA GLN A 134 1.63 20.85 -21.85
C GLN A 134 1.58 22.37 -22.06
N ILE A 135 0.41 22.92 -22.40
CA ILE A 135 0.23 24.37 -22.55
C ILE A 135 0.51 25.09 -21.22
N ILE A 136 -0.03 24.57 -20.12
CA ILE A 136 0.16 25.15 -18.79
C ILE A 136 1.63 25.06 -18.36
N LYS A 137 2.27 23.89 -18.53
CA LYS A 137 3.69 23.71 -18.19
C LYS A 137 4.58 24.64 -19.00
N LYS A 138 4.31 24.78 -20.30
CA LYS A 138 5.03 25.72 -21.16
C LYS A 138 4.88 27.15 -20.64
N TYR A 139 3.65 27.59 -20.36
CA TYR A 139 3.38 28.93 -19.84
C TYR A 139 4.10 29.20 -18.51
N VAL A 140 4.07 28.24 -17.58
CA VAL A 140 4.78 28.36 -16.28
C VAL A 140 6.30 28.37 -16.48
N SER A 141 6.84 27.60 -17.43
CA SER A 141 8.28 27.61 -17.71
C SER A 141 8.77 28.92 -18.34
N GLU A 142 7.91 29.59 -19.12
CA GLU A 142 8.20 30.87 -19.76
C GLU A 142 7.99 32.06 -18.80
N HIS A 143 7.26 31.83 -17.71
CA HIS A 143 6.91 32.84 -16.71
C HIS A 143 7.21 32.28 -15.32
N GLU A 144 8.48 32.29 -14.93
CA GLU A 144 8.89 31.89 -13.58
C GLU A 144 8.02 32.62 -12.54
N PRO A 145 7.37 31.89 -11.61
CA PRO A 145 6.65 32.53 -10.53
C PRO A 145 7.65 33.35 -9.70
N THR A 146 7.41 34.66 -9.63
CA THR A 146 8.10 35.52 -8.66
C THR A 146 7.76 35.00 -7.28
N SER A 147 8.81 34.63 -6.54
CA SER A 147 8.78 33.92 -5.26
C SER A 147 7.83 34.53 -4.23
#